data_AF-A0A7C2A9X6-F1
#
_entry.id   AF-A0A7C2A9X6-F1
#
_cell.length_a   1.000
_cell.length_b   1.000
_cell.length_c   1.000
_cell.angle_alpha   90.00
_cell.angle_beta   90.00
_cell.angle_gamma   90.00
#
_symmetry.space_group_name_H-M   'P 1'
#
loop_
_entity.id
_entity.type
_entity.pdbx_description
1 polymer ?
#
loop_
_entity_poly.entity_id
_entity_poly.type
_entity_poly.pdbx_seq_one_letter_code
_entity_poly.pdbx_strand_id
1 'polypeptide(L)'
;MFEQLDFDRNPHIGIFGKPNDDVIFLRKNLPKRVKKRVGKTLNVKVVEISISTSSIIGSLLALNSHGAVITSETDEETVEQIKNEGLSVFVMQDKHNAAGNNILVNDTGALVHPDIRRYNIKQMEKTFDVPVKTGTIAGLKTVGMA
;
A
#
# COMPACT_ATOMS: atom_id res chain seq x y z
N MET A 1 16.35 10.12 -9.28
CA MET A 1 15.88 11.42 -9.85
C MET A 1 14.51 11.68 -9.27
N PHE A 2 14.24 12.87 -8.73
CA PHE A 2 12.91 13.24 -8.26
C PHE A 2 12.14 13.93 -9.38
N GLU A 3 10.85 13.61 -9.51
CA GLU A 3 9.97 14.22 -10.50
C GLU A 3 8.68 14.70 -9.87
N GLN A 4 8.25 15.90 -10.26
CA GLN A 4 6.96 16.44 -9.86
C GLN A 4 5.86 15.95 -10.81
N LEU A 5 4.75 15.50 -10.21
CA LEU A 5 3.61 14.93 -10.90
C LEU A 5 2.33 15.22 -10.11
N ASP A 6 1.22 15.35 -10.82
CA ASP A 6 -0.13 15.35 -10.27
C ASP A 6 -0.96 14.30 -11.02
N PHE A 7 -2.02 13.83 -10.36
CA PHE A 7 -3.06 13.01 -11.00
C PHE A 7 -4.36 13.80 -11.01
N ASP A 8 -4.83 14.18 -12.20
CA ASP A 8 -6.02 15.03 -12.39
C ASP A 8 -6.01 16.30 -11.54
N ARG A 9 -4.86 17.01 -11.51
CA ARG A 9 -4.65 18.23 -10.71
C ARG A 9 -4.64 17.99 -9.19
N ASN A 10 -4.55 16.73 -8.75
CA ASN A 10 -4.33 16.39 -7.35
C ASN A 10 -2.83 16.09 -7.10
N PRO A 11 -2.14 16.87 -6.24
CA PRO A 11 -0.72 16.69 -5.95
C PRO A 11 -0.44 15.52 -4.98
N HIS A 12 -1.46 14.96 -4.32
CA HIS A 12 -1.32 13.87 -3.35
C HIS A 12 -1.21 12.50 -4.05
N ILE A 13 -0.18 12.33 -4.87
CA ILE A 13 0.00 11.14 -5.73
C ILE A 13 0.06 9.81 -4.94
N GLY A 14 0.57 9.85 -3.70
CA GLY A 14 0.68 8.67 -2.83
C GLY A 14 -0.67 8.08 -2.41
N ILE A 15 -1.77 8.83 -2.55
CA ILE A 15 -3.12 8.29 -2.33
C ILE A 15 -3.48 7.26 -3.40
N PHE A 16 -2.96 7.42 -4.62
CA PHE A 16 -3.44 6.71 -5.80
C PHE A 16 -2.53 5.57 -6.26
N GLY A 17 -1.38 5.39 -5.62
CA GLY A 17 -0.47 4.29 -5.92
C GLY A 17 0.45 3.96 -4.76
N LYS A 18 0.87 2.70 -4.70
CA LYS A 18 1.76 2.20 -3.67
C LYS A 18 2.89 1.36 -4.29
N PRO A 19 4.15 1.82 -4.22
CA PRO A 19 5.30 1.09 -4.74
C PRO A 19 5.97 0.22 -3.67
N ASN A 20 6.66 -0.83 -4.12
CA ASN A 20 7.85 -1.39 -3.49
C ASN A 20 9.04 -1.27 -4.47
N ASP A 21 10.08 -2.08 -4.28
CA ASP A 21 11.31 -2.03 -5.09
C ASP A 21 11.16 -2.62 -6.51
N ASP A 22 10.11 -3.42 -6.77
CA ASP A 22 9.91 -4.13 -8.05
C ASP A 22 8.65 -3.70 -8.81
N VAL A 23 7.58 -3.34 -8.09
CA VAL A 23 6.25 -3.04 -8.64
C VAL A 23 5.63 -1.81 -7.99
N ILE A 24 4.88 -1.05 -8.77
CA ILE A 24 3.89 -0.09 -8.28
C ILE A 24 2.49 -0.53 -8.64
N PHE A 25 1.65 -0.69 -7.62
CA PHE A 25 0.21 -0.81 -7.78
C PHE A 25 -0.37 0.60 -7.90
N LEU A 26 -1.00 0.88 -9.04
CA LEU A 26 -1.46 2.21 -9.39
C LEU A 26 -2.94 2.17 -9.78
N ARG A 27 -3.68 3.23 -9.48
CA ARG A 27 -5.09 3.30 -9.88
C ARG A 27 -5.27 3.15 -11.39
N LYS A 28 -6.37 2.53 -11.80
CA LYS A 28 -6.80 2.45 -13.21
C LYS A 28 -7.08 3.86 -13.80
N ASN A 29 -7.15 3.92 -15.13
CA ASN A 29 -7.57 5.09 -15.92
C ASN A 29 -6.64 6.30 -15.89
N LEU A 30 -5.36 6.13 -15.58
CA LEU A 30 -4.36 7.18 -15.78
C LEU A 30 -3.88 7.25 -17.23
N PRO A 31 -3.56 8.44 -17.77
CA PRO A 31 -3.00 8.57 -19.12
C PRO A 31 -1.72 7.73 -19.29
N LYS A 32 -1.57 7.06 -20.44
CA LYS A 32 -0.39 6.20 -20.72
C LYS A 32 0.95 6.92 -20.50
N ARG A 33 1.03 8.22 -20.83
CA ARG A 33 2.20 9.06 -20.60
C ARG A 33 2.55 9.17 -19.12
N VAL A 34 1.56 9.31 -18.25
CA VAL A 34 1.73 9.39 -16.79
C VAL A 34 2.24 8.07 -16.24
N LYS A 35 1.61 6.94 -16.60
CA LYS A 35 2.02 5.60 -16.18
C LYS A 35 3.46 5.28 -16.59
N LYS A 36 3.84 5.57 -17.84
CA LYS A 36 5.20 5.37 -18.35
C LYS A 36 6.22 6.22 -17.58
N ARG A 37 5.85 7.45 -17.23
CA ARG A 37 6.69 8.34 -16.42
C ARG A 37 6.92 7.74 -15.04
N VAL A 38 5.85 7.36 -14.33
CA VAL A 38 5.92 6.72 -13.00
C VAL A 38 6.83 5.48 -13.02
N GLY A 39 6.58 4.52 -13.92
CA GLY A 39 7.37 3.30 -14.01
C GLY A 39 8.84 3.56 -14.33
N LYS A 40 9.14 4.53 -15.22
CA LYS A 40 10.52 4.91 -15.54
C LYS A 40 11.24 5.61 -14.38
N THR A 41 10.57 6.54 -13.70
CA THR A 41 11.16 7.33 -12.61
C THR A 41 11.45 6.46 -11.40
N LEU A 42 10.54 5.54 -11.06
CA LEU A 42 10.70 4.59 -9.95
C LEU A 42 11.51 3.35 -10.33
N ASN A 43 11.69 3.08 -11.63
CA ASN A 43 12.33 1.87 -12.16
C ASN A 43 11.63 0.57 -11.74
N VAL A 44 10.30 0.56 -11.79
CA VAL A 44 9.45 -0.56 -11.37
C VAL A 44 8.40 -0.90 -12.41
N LYS A 45 7.87 -2.12 -12.37
CA LYS A 45 6.71 -2.54 -13.17
C LYS A 45 5.46 -1.78 -12.71
N VAL A 46 4.62 -1.35 -13.64
CA VAL A 46 3.34 -0.69 -13.33
C VAL A 46 2.21 -1.69 -13.47
N VAL A 47 1.48 -1.92 -12.38
CA VAL A 47 0.28 -2.78 -12.35
C VAL A 47 -0.92 -1.92 -11.98
N GLU A 48 -1.92 -1.89 -12.87
CA GLU A 48 -3.14 -1.10 -12.66
C GLU A 48 -4.20 -1.93 -11.93
N ILE A 49 -4.62 -1.45 -10.75
CA ILE A 49 -5.61 -2.12 -9.90
C ILE A 49 -6.70 -1.17 -9.42
N SER A 50 -7.76 -1.73 -8.85
CA SER A 50 -8.86 -1.04 -8.19
C SER A 50 -9.31 -1.87 -7.01
N ILE A 51 -9.25 -1.35 -5.79
CA ILE A 51 -9.61 -2.11 -4.58
C ILE A 51 -11.10 -1.86 -4.31
N SER A 52 -11.98 -2.84 -4.58
CA SER A 52 -13.44 -2.68 -4.45
C SER A 52 -13.97 -1.42 -5.11
N THR A 53 -13.64 -1.22 -6.40
CA THR A 53 -13.98 -0.03 -7.21
C THR A 53 -13.30 1.29 -6.80
N SER A 54 -12.55 1.28 -5.69
CA SER A 54 -11.84 2.45 -5.20
C SER A 54 -10.56 2.71 -5.99
N SER A 55 -10.25 4.00 -6.17
CA SER A 55 -9.03 4.47 -6.83
C SER A 55 -7.93 4.92 -5.86
N ILE A 56 -8.19 4.92 -4.55
CA ILE A 56 -7.26 5.39 -3.51
C ILE A 56 -6.32 4.27 -3.04
N ILE A 57 -5.59 3.67 -3.99
CA ILE A 57 -4.77 2.46 -3.77
C ILE A 57 -3.79 2.62 -2.61
N GLY A 58 -3.05 3.73 -2.56
CA GLY A 58 -2.04 3.93 -1.52
C GLY A 58 -2.58 4.17 -0.13
N SER A 59 -3.87 4.52 0.00
CA SER A 59 -4.56 4.58 1.30
C SER A 59 -5.06 3.22 1.78
N LEU A 60 -5.31 2.28 0.86
CA LEU A 60 -5.93 0.98 1.16
C LEU A 60 -4.95 -0.20 1.11
N LEU A 61 -3.72 0.04 0.63
CA LEU A 61 -2.67 -0.97 0.47
C LEU A 61 -1.38 -0.53 1.18
N ALA A 62 -0.81 -1.42 1.98
CA ALA A 62 0.55 -1.33 2.49
C ALA A 62 1.34 -2.54 1.99
N LEU A 63 2.57 -2.34 1.52
CA LEU A 63 3.43 -3.42 1.05
C LEU A 63 4.90 -3.14 1.30
N ASN A 64 5.68 -4.21 1.32
CA ASN A 64 7.13 -4.21 1.19
C ASN A 64 7.53 -5.22 0.09
N SER A 65 8.78 -5.69 0.08
CA SER A 65 9.26 -6.64 -0.92
C SER A 65 8.75 -8.08 -0.71
N HIS A 66 8.20 -8.40 0.47
CA HIS A 66 7.80 -9.77 0.84
C HIS A 66 6.28 -9.98 0.79
N GLY A 67 5.50 -8.95 1.15
CA GLY A 67 4.06 -9.07 1.21
C GLY A 67 3.30 -7.75 1.25
N ALA A 68 1.99 -7.89 1.19
CA ALA A 68 1.03 -6.82 1.10
C ALA A 68 -0.14 -7.04 2.07
N VAL A 69 -0.57 -5.96 2.72
CA VAL A 69 -1.75 -5.92 3.57
C VAL A 69 -2.77 -4.99 2.94
N ILE A 70 -3.99 -5.49 2.78
CA ILE A 70 -5.10 -4.82 2.11
C ILE A 70 -6.32 -4.72 3.02
N THR A 71 -7.13 -3.69 2.81
CA THR A 71 -8.42 -3.46 3.49
C THR A 71 -9.39 -4.64 3.34
N SER A 72 -10.30 -4.88 4.31
CA SER A 72 -11.25 -6.00 4.25
C SER A 72 -12.20 -6.00 3.06
N GLU A 73 -12.60 -4.83 2.57
CA GLU A 73 -13.43 -4.69 1.38
C GLU A 73 -12.53 -4.78 0.15
N THR A 74 -12.05 -5.98 -0.19
CA THR A 74 -11.33 -6.25 -1.44
C THR A 74 -11.97 -7.39 -2.19
N ASP A 75 -12.03 -7.26 -3.51
CA ASP A 75 -12.39 -8.34 -4.42
C ASP A 75 -11.24 -9.36 -4.57
N GLU A 76 -11.60 -10.61 -4.87
CA GLU A 76 -10.65 -11.72 -5.07
C GLU A 76 -9.71 -11.45 -6.25
N GLU A 77 -10.20 -10.79 -7.31
CA GLU A 77 -9.40 -10.41 -8.48
C GLU A 77 -8.20 -9.55 -8.05
N THR A 78 -8.43 -8.52 -7.25
CA THR A 78 -7.36 -7.65 -6.73
C THR A 78 -6.35 -8.42 -5.88
N VAL A 79 -6.80 -9.37 -5.06
CA VAL A 79 -5.91 -10.21 -4.26
C VAL A 79 -5.00 -11.06 -5.16
N GLU A 80 -5.58 -11.69 -6.19
CA GLU A 80 -4.82 -12.49 -7.15
C GLU A 80 -3.87 -11.63 -8.00
N GLN A 81 -4.26 -10.41 -8.39
CA GLN A 81 -3.35 -9.48 -9.06
C GLN A 81 -2.11 -9.17 -8.22
N ILE A 82 -2.25 -9.00 -6.90
CA ILE A 82 -1.11 -8.73 -6.01
C ILE A 82 -0.25 -9.99 -5.83
N LYS A 83 -0.86 -11.17 -5.66
CA LYS A 83 -0.13 -12.44 -5.55
C LYS A 83 0.67 -12.79 -6.81
N ASN A 84 0.16 -12.44 -7.99
CA ASN A 84 0.86 -12.65 -9.27
C ASN A 84 2.17 -11.86 -9.37
N GLU A 85 2.36 -10.85 -8.53
CA GLU A 85 3.62 -10.12 -8.39
C GLU A 85 4.56 -10.74 -7.34
N GLY A 86 4.25 -11.95 -6.85
CA GLY A 86 5.11 -12.70 -5.91
C GLY A 86 4.93 -12.34 -4.44
N LEU A 87 3.93 -11.53 -4.10
CA LEU A 87 3.71 -11.02 -2.74
C LEU A 87 2.77 -11.92 -1.94
N SER A 88 3.11 -12.17 -0.67
CA SER A 88 2.16 -12.73 0.29
C SER A 88 1.06 -11.71 0.58
N VAL A 89 -0.21 -12.12 0.59
CA VAL A 89 -1.33 -11.18 0.80
C VAL A 89 -2.09 -11.49 2.08
N PHE A 90 -2.31 -10.48 2.91
CA PHE A 90 -3.21 -10.54 4.05
C PHE A 90 -4.33 -9.50 3.93
N VAL A 91 -5.58 -9.99 3.93
CA VAL A 91 -6.78 -9.15 3.97
C VAL A 91 -7.11 -8.87 5.44
N MET A 92 -6.87 -7.64 5.88
CA MET A 92 -7.03 -7.27 7.28
C MET A 92 -8.51 -7.07 7.63
N GLN A 93 -8.94 -7.63 8.77
CA GLN A 93 -10.25 -7.34 9.36
C GLN A 93 -10.05 -6.56 10.65
N ASP A 94 -10.14 -5.23 10.57
CA ASP A 94 -10.01 -4.34 11.72
C ASP A 94 -10.97 -3.15 11.61
N LYS A 95 -11.25 -2.48 12.73
CA LYS A 95 -11.93 -1.18 12.72
C LYS A 95 -11.07 -0.13 12.04
N HIS A 96 -9.74 -0.23 12.20
CA HIS A 96 -8.75 0.63 11.55
C HIS A 96 -8.31 0.02 10.21
N ASN A 97 -9.23 0.01 9.24
CA ASN A 97 -9.13 -0.87 8.08
C ASN A 97 -8.31 -0.35 6.90
N ALA A 98 -8.17 0.98 6.77
CA ALA A 98 -7.41 1.60 5.69
C ALA A 98 -5.91 1.28 5.85
N ALA A 99 -5.46 0.15 5.29
CA ALA A 99 -4.15 -0.42 5.56
C ALA A 99 -3.02 0.57 5.25
N GLY A 100 -3.09 1.25 4.10
CA GLY A 100 -2.08 2.23 3.70
C GLY A 100 -1.99 3.46 4.61
N ASN A 101 -3.10 3.87 5.26
CA ASN A 101 -3.09 4.97 6.22
C ASN A 101 -2.61 4.54 7.62
N ASN A 102 -2.82 3.26 7.97
CA ASN A 102 -2.57 2.76 9.32
C ASN A 102 -1.25 2.00 9.48
N ILE A 103 -0.55 1.71 8.37
CA ILE A 103 0.66 0.89 8.33
C ILE A 103 1.75 1.64 7.54
N LEU A 104 2.88 1.85 8.20
CA LEU A 104 4.13 2.29 7.58
C LEU A 104 5.11 1.12 7.62
N VAL A 105 5.59 0.65 6.49
CA VAL A 105 6.40 -0.58 6.40
C VAL A 105 7.51 -0.44 5.36
N ASN A 106 8.63 -1.12 5.61
CA ASN A 106 9.70 -1.38 4.67
C ASN A 106 10.24 -2.82 4.89
N ASP A 107 11.36 -3.16 4.27
CA ASP A 107 11.98 -4.50 4.38
C ASP A 107 12.73 -4.76 5.69
N THR A 108 12.63 -3.86 6.68
CA THR A 108 13.31 -4.00 7.97
C THR A 108 12.36 -3.92 9.17
N GLY A 109 11.17 -3.37 8.99
CA GLY A 109 10.19 -3.23 10.06
C GLY A 109 8.92 -2.53 9.61
N ALA A 110 7.90 -2.62 10.46
CA ALA A 110 6.66 -1.87 10.32
C ALA A 110 6.28 -1.12 11.60
N LEU A 111 5.76 0.09 11.43
CA LEU A 111 5.05 0.85 12.44
C LEU A 111 3.55 0.84 12.09
N VAL A 112 2.70 0.50 13.06
CA VAL A 112 1.26 0.38 12.84
C VAL A 112 0.45 1.16 13.86
N HIS A 113 -0.78 1.51 13.48
CA HIS A 113 -1.75 2.19 14.33
C HIS A 113 -1.90 1.45 15.67
N PRO A 114 -1.85 2.16 16.82
CA PRO A 114 -1.71 1.54 18.13
C PRO A 114 -2.93 0.74 18.58
N ASP A 115 -4.10 1.05 18.03
CA ASP A 115 -5.36 0.37 18.35
C ASP A 115 -5.65 -0.84 17.42
N ILE A 116 -4.72 -1.23 16.53
CA ILE A 116 -4.87 -2.46 15.73
C ILE A 116 -4.81 -3.68 16.63
N ARG A 117 -5.69 -4.66 16.37
CA ARG A 117 -5.77 -5.88 17.18
C ARG A 117 -4.47 -6.69 17.09
N ARG A 118 -4.03 -7.25 18.21
CA ARG A 118 -2.84 -8.11 18.30
C ARG A 118 -2.85 -9.27 17.29
N TYR A 119 -4.03 -9.80 16.96
CA TYR A 119 -4.16 -10.83 15.91
C TYR A 119 -3.67 -10.32 14.56
N ASN A 120 -4.12 -9.14 14.12
CA ASN A 120 -3.72 -8.54 12.85
C ASN A 120 -2.22 -8.21 12.84
N ILE A 121 -1.66 -7.73 13.96
CA ILE A 121 -0.21 -7.51 14.10
C ILE A 121 0.58 -8.79 13.80
N LYS A 122 0.18 -9.93 14.39
CA LYS A 122 0.86 -11.22 14.15
C LYS A 122 0.74 -11.71 12.71
N GLN A 123 -0.35 -11.40 12.01
CA GLN A 123 -0.48 -11.72 10.59
C GLN A 123 0.43 -10.82 9.76
N MET A 124 0.49 -9.52 10.07
CA MET A 124 1.39 -8.57 9.41
C MET A 124 2.86 -8.97 9.54
N GLU A 125 3.30 -9.40 10.73
CA GLU A 125 4.68 -9.89 10.92
C GLU A 125 5.02 -11.05 9.98
N LYS A 126 4.08 -11.99 9.80
CA LYS A 126 4.25 -13.12 8.88
C LYS A 126 4.19 -12.70 7.42
N THR A 127 3.30 -11.76 7.07
CA THR A 127 3.09 -11.32 5.70
C THR A 127 4.24 -10.46 5.19
N PHE A 128 4.72 -9.53 6.01
CA PHE A 128 5.82 -8.63 5.63
C PHE A 128 7.20 -9.21 5.92
N ASP A 129 7.29 -10.32 6.65
CA ASP A 129 8.55 -10.94 7.08
C ASP A 129 9.48 -9.97 7.86
N VAL A 130 8.89 -9.09 8.66
CA VAL A 130 9.62 -8.09 9.46
C VAL A 130 8.95 -7.88 10.82
N PRO A 131 9.67 -7.38 11.83
CA PRO A 131 9.08 -7.02 13.11
C PRO A 131 8.05 -5.90 12.97
N VAL A 132 6.89 -6.04 13.63
CA VAL A 132 5.81 -5.03 13.62
C VAL A 132 5.65 -4.42 15.01
N LYS A 133 5.72 -3.09 15.10
CA LYS A 133 5.49 -2.34 16.33
C LYS A 133 4.31 -1.39 16.21
N THR A 134 3.61 -1.18 17.30
CA THR A 134 2.58 -0.15 17.41
C THR A 134 3.19 1.18 17.85
N GLY A 135 2.64 2.31 17.38
CA GLY A 135 3.06 3.62 17.85
C GLY A 135 2.36 4.78 17.17
N THR A 136 2.94 5.97 17.30
CA THR A 136 2.42 7.19 16.69
C THR A 136 3.56 8.00 16.09
N ILE A 137 3.24 8.87 15.13
CA ILE A 137 4.17 9.85 14.57
C ILE A 137 3.64 11.23 14.92
N ALA A 138 4.37 12.00 15.72
CA ALA A 138 3.93 13.31 16.23
C ALA A 138 2.51 13.31 16.86
N GLY A 139 2.15 12.21 17.53
CA GLY A 139 0.82 12.02 18.14
C GLY A 139 -0.26 11.50 17.17
N LEU A 140 0.02 11.41 15.87
CA LEU A 140 -0.88 10.81 14.89
C LEU A 140 -0.81 9.29 14.94
N LYS A 141 -1.99 8.67 15.08
CA LYS A 141 -2.14 7.21 15.09
C LYS A 141 -2.12 6.59 13.68
N THR A 142 -2.51 7.35 12.66
CA THR A 142 -2.50 6.94 11.24
C THR A 142 -1.10 7.11 10.65
N VAL A 143 -0.18 6.26 11.10
CA VAL A 143 1.26 6.39 10.83
C VAL A 143 1.65 6.25 9.35
N GLY A 144 0.84 5.61 8.52
CA GLY A 144 1.09 5.51 7.07
C GLY A 144 0.67 6.77 6.30
N MET A 145 -0.17 7.61 6.89
CA MET A 145 -0.58 8.91 6.34
C MET A 145 0.29 10.08 6.84
N ALA A 146 0.88 9.93 8.04
CA ALA A 146 1.58 10.99 8.77
C ALA A 146 2.86 11.50 8.08
#